data_AF-A0A074J955-F1
#
_entry.id   AF-A0A074J955-F1
#
_cell.length_a   1.000
_cell.length_b   1.000
_cell.length_c   1.000
_cell.angle_alpha   90.00
_cell.angle_beta   90.00
_cell.angle_gamma   90.00
#
_symmetry.space_group_name_H-M   'P 1'
#
loop_
_entity.id
_entity.type
_entity.pdbx_description
1 polymer ?
#
loop_
_entity_poly.entity_id
_entity_poly.type
_entity_poly.pdbx_seq_one_letter_code
_entity_poly.pdbx_strand_id
1 'polypeptide(L)'
;MAFCALKTETSLFGLPVWYSPKGYALAANRCTATRFDALSSDKVLAGQIAQVFPENLPDVPPLTLVQKLTGYVSYALAAVLLLLVLRSLFRLRSGAKTRGAGPRELSLLARRIIEVAASTAMADGALTDEDLTRIADVTARVTGEPCDPADIVDIAGKARGTVKTKDFKSFAKGLDTQSKEQVLRAAMMVAMADRSFRQTKIAFIAQLSKAFNISPERRTALLHGSAVPA
;
A
#
# COMPACT_ATOMS: atom_id res chain seq x y z
N MET A 1 -54.34 -23.47 22.57
CA MET A 1 -52.89 -23.46 22.87
C MET A 1 -52.14 -23.92 21.63
N ALA A 2 -50.96 -23.37 21.35
CA ALA A 2 -50.14 -23.71 20.20
C ALA A 2 -48.88 -24.45 20.66
N PHE A 3 -48.47 -25.45 19.87
CA PHE A 3 -47.23 -26.21 20.06
C PHE A 3 -46.06 -25.48 19.37
N CYS A 4 -45.00 -25.23 20.12
CA CYS A 4 -43.94 -24.31 19.73
C CYS A 4 -42.56 -24.89 20.01
N ALA A 5 -41.60 -24.60 19.14
CA ALA A 5 -40.20 -24.89 19.40
C ALA A 5 -39.63 -23.89 20.41
N LEU A 6 -39.08 -24.38 21.51
CA LEU A 6 -38.39 -23.58 22.52
C LEU A 6 -36.91 -23.45 22.16
N LYS A 7 -36.45 -22.22 22.00
CA LYS A 7 -35.08 -21.87 21.64
C LYS A 7 -34.57 -20.80 22.59
N THR A 8 -33.32 -20.91 23.01
CA THR A 8 -32.62 -19.85 23.75
C THR A 8 -31.75 -19.06 22.79
N GLU A 9 -31.88 -17.74 22.85
CA GLU A 9 -31.07 -16.80 22.09
C GLU A 9 -29.94 -16.27 22.97
N THR A 10 -28.71 -16.32 22.46
CA THR A 10 -27.56 -15.64 23.06
C THR A 10 -27.27 -14.40 22.23
N SER A 11 -27.49 -13.23 22.81
CA SER A 11 -27.25 -11.94 22.18
C SER A 11 -25.96 -11.30 22.69
N LEU A 12 -25.21 -10.62 21.80
CA LEU A 12 -24.09 -9.75 22.15
C LEU A 12 -24.41 -8.34 21.64
N PHE A 13 -24.37 -7.33 22.52
CA PHE A 13 -24.77 -5.96 22.18
C PHE A 13 -26.18 -5.83 21.56
N GLY A 14 -27.13 -6.66 22.00
CA GLY A 14 -28.51 -6.67 21.48
C GLY A 14 -28.67 -7.35 20.11
N LEU A 15 -27.61 -7.93 19.54
CA LEU A 15 -27.66 -8.69 18.30
C LEU A 15 -27.64 -10.20 18.59
N PRO A 16 -28.56 -11.00 18.05
CA PRO A 16 -28.54 -12.45 18.19
C PRO A 16 -27.29 -13.05 17.53
N VAL A 17 -26.47 -13.73 18.32
CA VAL A 17 -25.26 -14.41 17.82
C VAL A 17 -25.53 -15.91 17.66
N TRP A 18 -26.16 -16.51 18.66
CA TRP A 18 -26.36 -17.97 18.71
C TRP A 18 -27.77 -18.35 19.13
N TYR A 19 -28.28 -19.43 18.55
CA TYR A 19 -29.53 -20.06 18.92
C TYR A 19 -29.27 -21.49 19.36
N SER A 20 -29.70 -21.83 20.57
CA SER A 20 -29.62 -23.19 21.10
C SER A 20 -31.02 -23.77 21.24
N PRO A 21 -31.32 -24.95 20.66
CA PRO A 21 -32.60 -25.61 20.85
C PRO A 21 -32.70 -26.13 22.29
N LYS A 22 -33.85 -25.90 22.94
CA LYS A 22 -34.13 -26.37 24.31
C LYS A 22 -35.21 -27.45 24.37
N GLY A 23 -36.05 -27.55 23.35
CA GLY A 23 -37.12 -28.55 23.27
C GLY A 23 -38.41 -27.93 22.75
N TYR A 24 -39.55 -28.36 23.28
CA TYR A 24 -40.86 -27.88 22.87
C TYR A 24 -41.62 -27.27 24.04
N ALA A 25 -42.56 -26.38 23.75
CA ALA A 25 -43.41 -25.75 24.74
C ALA A 25 -44.81 -25.52 24.19
N LEU A 26 -45.79 -25.46 25.09
CA LEU A 26 -47.14 -25.02 24.79
C LEU A 26 -47.28 -23.55 25.19
N ALA A 27 -47.76 -22.74 24.24
CA ALA A 27 -48.00 -21.32 24.46
C ALA A 27 -49.45 -20.95 24.12
N ALA A 28 -50.04 -20.01 24.87
CA ALA A 28 -51.40 -19.57 24.62
C ALA A 28 -51.54 -18.83 23.27
N ASN A 29 -50.53 -18.02 22.89
CA ASN A 29 -50.61 -17.07 21.78
C ASN A 29 -49.60 -17.38 20.67
N ARG A 30 -49.87 -18.38 19.82
CA ARG A 30 -49.13 -18.65 18.57
C ARG A 30 -47.59 -18.50 18.68
N CYS A 31 -46.98 -19.04 19.74
CA CYS A 31 -45.54 -19.00 19.99
C CYS A 31 -44.91 -17.61 20.23
N THR A 32 -45.71 -16.60 20.58
CA THR A 32 -45.25 -15.23 20.89
C THR A 32 -45.48 -14.85 22.35
N ALA A 33 -46.00 -15.77 23.17
CA ALA A 33 -46.30 -15.52 24.57
C ALA A 33 -45.04 -15.51 25.44
N THR A 34 -45.00 -14.61 26.43
CA THR A 34 -43.96 -14.56 27.47
C THR A 34 -44.12 -15.65 28.54
N ARG A 35 -45.31 -16.23 28.67
CA ARG A 35 -45.59 -17.40 29.50
C ARG A 35 -45.83 -18.62 28.63
N PHE A 36 -45.15 -19.70 28.94
CA PHE A 36 -45.22 -20.97 28.23
C PHE A 36 -45.00 -22.12 29.21
N ASP A 37 -45.59 -23.27 28.89
CA ASP A 37 -45.35 -24.52 29.61
C ASP A 37 -44.32 -25.33 28.83
N ALA A 38 -43.12 -25.49 29.38
CA ALA A 38 -42.08 -26.30 28.75
C ALA A 38 -42.45 -27.80 28.84
N LEU A 39 -42.32 -28.51 27.72
CA LEU A 39 -42.51 -29.96 27.67
C LEU A 39 -41.14 -30.64 27.80
N SER A 40 -41.06 -31.58 28.74
CA SER A 40 -39.94 -32.53 28.79
C SER A 40 -40.04 -33.51 27.62
N SER A 41 -38.91 -34.11 27.24
CA SER A 41 -38.83 -35.19 26.25
C SER A 41 -39.86 -36.29 26.50
N ASP A 42 -40.01 -36.71 27.76
CA ASP A 42 -40.89 -37.82 28.15
C ASP A 42 -42.36 -37.48 27.91
N LYS A 43 -42.75 -36.22 28.11
CA LYS A 43 -44.12 -35.75 27.83
C LYS A 43 -44.39 -35.63 26.33
N VAL A 44 -43.38 -35.30 25.54
CA VAL A 44 -43.49 -35.28 24.07
C VAL A 44 -43.69 -36.71 23.55
N LEU A 45 -42.88 -37.67 24.02
CA LEU A 45 -43.01 -39.09 23.68
C LEU A 45 -44.37 -39.66 24.09
N ALA A 46 -44.82 -39.37 25.32
CA ALA A 46 -46.14 -39.80 25.78
C ALA A 46 -47.26 -39.22 24.90
N GLY A 47 -47.13 -37.96 24.45
CA GLY A 47 -48.08 -37.34 23.53
C GLY A 47 -48.04 -37.90 22.10
N GLN A 48 -46.90 -38.40 21.63
CA GLN A 48 -46.79 -39.12 20.36
C GLN A 48 -47.48 -40.49 20.43
N ILE A 49 -47.25 -41.25 21.51
CA ILE A 49 -47.91 -42.55 21.74
C ILE A 49 -49.44 -42.38 21.83
N ALA A 50 -49.89 -41.30 22.48
CA ALA A 50 -51.30 -40.95 22.56
C ALA A 50 -51.88 -40.32 21.27
N GLN A 51 -51.08 -40.22 20.20
CA GLN A 51 -51.44 -39.59 18.92
C GLN A 51 -51.92 -38.13 19.02
N VAL A 52 -51.53 -37.43 20.09
CA VAL A 52 -51.78 -35.99 20.28
C VAL A 52 -50.77 -35.16 19.49
N PHE A 53 -49.56 -35.69 19.28
CA PHE A 53 -48.51 -35.09 18.47
C PHE A 53 -48.18 -35.95 17.24
N PRO A 54 -47.64 -35.35 16.15
CA PRO A 54 -47.21 -36.11 14.98
C PRO A 54 -46.11 -37.13 15.34
N GLU A 55 -46.22 -38.35 14.81
CA GLU A 55 -45.22 -39.42 15.02
C GLU A 55 -43.82 -39.05 14.51
N ASN A 56 -43.75 -38.20 13.48
CA ASN A 56 -42.49 -37.77 12.86
C ASN A 56 -41.94 -36.46 13.44
N LEU A 57 -42.25 -36.15 14.70
CA LEU A 57 -41.71 -34.96 15.35
C LEU A 57 -40.28 -35.23 15.82
N PRO A 58 -39.28 -34.45 15.38
CA PRO A 58 -37.89 -34.66 15.79
C PRO A 58 -37.70 -34.33 17.27
N ASP A 59 -36.88 -35.11 17.98
CA ASP A 59 -36.57 -34.88 19.41
C ASP A 59 -36.01 -33.48 19.69
N VAL A 60 -35.30 -32.92 18.71
CA VAL A 60 -34.74 -31.56 18.78
C VAL A 60 -35.35 -30.70 17.67
N PRO A 61 -35.91 -29.53 17.99
CA PRO A 61 -36.51 -28.67 16.98
C PRO A 61 -35.44 -28.18 15.99
N PRO A 62 -35.67 -28.29 14.67
CA PRO A 62 -34.70 -27.86 13.69
C PRO A 62 -34.46 -26.35 13.76
N LEU A 63 -33.19 -25.97 13.67
CA LEU A 63 -32.78 -24.58 13.45
C LEU A 63 -32.88 -24.27 11.96
N THR A 64 -33.42 -23.10 11.63
CA THR A 64 -33.43 -22.62 10.24
C THR A 64 -31.99 -22.36 9.78
N LEU A 65 -31.74 -22.44 8.46
CA LEU A 65 -30.43 -22.12 7.88
C LEU A 65 -29.91 -20.76 8.33
N VAL A 66 -30.80 -19.76 8.41
CA VAL A 66 -30.48 -18.43 8.92
C VAL A 66 -29.99 -18.49 10.37
N GLN A 67 -30.68 -19.20 11.26
CA GLN A 67 -30.30 -19.35 12.68
C GLN A 67 -28.98 -20.12 12.87
N LYS A 68 -28.60 -21.00 11.93
CA LYS A 68 -27.30 -21.67 11.94
C LYS A 68 -26.17 -20.74 11.47
N LEU A 69 -26.45 -19.86 10.53
CA LEU A 69 -25.45 -19.00 9.88
C LEU A 69 -25.22 -17.66 10.58
N THR A 70 -26.16 -17.17 11.39
CA THR A 70 -26.03 -15.88 12.11
C THR A 70 -24.73 -15.78 12.92
N GLY A 71 -24.36 -16.86 13.62
CA GLY A 71 -23.08 -16.93 14.35
C GLY A 71 -21.89 -16.73 13.41
N TYR A 72 -21.81 -17.51 12.34
CA TYR A 72 -20.69 -17.44 11.37
C TYR A 72 -20.59 -16.09 10.65
N VAL A 73 -21.72 -15.47 10.32
CA VAL A 73 -21.74 -14.13 9.70
C VAL A 73 -21.13 -13.09 10.63
N SER A 74 -21.43 -13.16 11.94
CA SER A 74 -20.85 -12.23 12.91
C SER A 74 -19.33 -12.39 13.05
N TYR A 75 -18.81 -13.62 13.06
CA TYR A 75 -17.36 -13.87 13.05
C TYR A 75 -16.69 -13.43 11.75
N ALA A 76 -17.33 -13.66 10.60
CA ALA A 76 -16.82 -13.23 9.31
C ALA A 76 -16.71 -11.70 9.25
N LEU A 77 -17.73 -10.98 9.73
CA LEU A 77 -17.71 -9.52 9.80
C LEU A 77 -16.61 -9.02 10.75
N ALA A 78 -16.47 -9.63 11.93
CA ALA A 78 -15.41 -9.30 12.88
C ALA A 78 -14.02 -9.56 12.30
N ALA A 79 -13.83 -10.65 11.58
CA ALA A 79 -12.56 -10.98 10.91
C ALA A 79 -12.23 -9.97 9.80
N VAL A 80 -13.22 -9.55 9.00
CA VAL A 80 -13.04 -8.50 7.98
C VAL A 80 -12.67 -7.17 8.62
N LEU A 81 -13.36 -6.76 9.69
CA LEU A 81 -13.02 -5.55 10.43
C LEU A 81 -11.62 -5.61 11.03
N LEU A 82 -11.26 -6.74 11.64
CA LEU A 82 -9.91 -6.97 12.15
C LEU A 82 -8.85 -6.87 11.04
N LEU A 83 -9.10 -7.48 9.88
CA LEU A 83 -8.23 -7.37 8.71
C LEU A 83 -8.10 -5.93 8.22
N LEU A 84 -9.19 -5.15 8.19
CA LEU A 84 -9.17 -3.75 7.80
C LEU A 84 -8.39 -2.90 8.81
N VAL A 85 -8.58 -3.13 10.11
CA VAL A 85 -7.85 -2.46 11.18
C VAL A 85 -6.36 -2.81 11.10
N LEU A 86 -6.02 -4.10 11.00
CA LEU A 86 -4.64 -4.55 10.81
C LEU A 86 -4.03 -3.92 9.55
N ARG A 87 -4.73 -3.97 8.41
CA ARG A 87 -4.26 -3.33 7.17
C ARG A 87 -4.07 -1.82 7.34
N SER A 88 -4.92 -1.14 8.12
CA SER A 88 -4.77 0.29 8.41
C SER A 88 -3.57 0.56 9.33
N LEU A 89 -3.36 -0.27 10.34
CA LEU A 89 -2.21 -0.19 11.26
C LEU A 89 -0.89 -0.49 10.56
N PHE A 90 -0.88 -1.50 9.67
CA PHE A 90 0.26 -1.80 8.81
C PHE A 90 0.54 -0.67 7.83
N ARG A 91 -0.49 -0.05 7.23
CA ARG A 91 -0.33 1.15 6.40
C ARG A 91 0.17 2.36 7.19
N LEU A 92 -0.25 2.53 8.44
CA LEU A 92 0.23 3.60 9.33
C LEU A 92 1.68 3.35 9.74
N ARG A 93 2.09 2.10 9.98
CA ARG A 93 3.48 1.73 10.26
C ARG A 93 4.39 1.87 9.03
N SER A 94 3.91 1.52 7.84
CA SER A 94 4.65 1.77 6.59
C SER A 94 4.65 3.26 6.21
N GLY A 95 3.63 4.02 6.60
CA GLY A 95 3.47 5.46 6.34
C GLY A 95 4.16 6.38 7.34
N ALA A 96 4.53 5.88 8.53
CA ALA A 96 5.27 6.67 9.53
C ALA A 96 6.73 6.95 9.12
N LYS A 97 7.25 6.29 8.07
CA LYS A 97 8.54 6.61 7.45
C LYS A 97 8.42 7.39 6.13
N THR A 98 7.21 7.66 5.64
CA THR A 98 6.97 8.38 4.38
C THR A 98 5.99 9.53 4.62
N ARG A 99 6.49 10.58 5.27
CA ARG A 99 5.95 11.93 5.09
C ARG A 99 6.37 12.41 3.69
N GLY A 100 5.59 12.05 2.69
CA GLY A 100 5.72 12.53 1.32
C GLY A 100 4.40 12.26 0.60
N ALA A 101 3.85 13.31 -0.01
CA ALA A 101 2.55 13.33 -0.67
C ALA A 101 2.33 12.16 -1.66
N GLY A 102 1.06 11.87 -2.00
CA GLY A 102 0.72 11.02 -3.16
C GLY A 102 1.47 11.44 -4.43
N PRO A 103 1.47 10.63 -5.50
CA PRO A 103 2.47 10.66 -6.58
C PRO A 103 2.73 12.09 -7.01
N ARG A 104 3.81 12.67 -6.47
CA ARG A 104 4.16 14.05 -6.76
C ARG A 104 4.78 13.99 -8.14
N GLU A 105 4.09 14.53 -9.12
CA GLU A 105 4.56 14.51 -10.48
C GLU A 105 5.83 15.38 -10.55
N LEU A 106 7.00 14.74 -10.42
CA LEU A 106 8.29 15.41 -10.51
C LEU A 106 8.36 16.16 -11.84
N SER A 107 8.87 17.40 -11.80
CA SER A 107 9.07 18.18 -13.02
C SER A 107 10.01 17.46 -13.99
N LEU A 108 9.91 17.79 -15.28
CA LEU A 108 10.79 17.22 -16.30
C LEU A 108 12.26 17.41 -15.93
N LEU A 109 12.61 18.58 -15.38
CA LEU A 109 13.96 18.89 -14.92
C LEU A 109 14.39 17.95 -13.78
N ALA A 110 13.56 17.79 -12.74
CA ALA A 110 13.85 16.90 -11.61
C ALA A 110 14.06 15.46 -12.07
N ARG A 111 13.19 14.96 -12.95
CA ARG A 111 13.33 13.60 -13.54
C ARG A 111 14.64 13.45 -14.30
N ARG A 112 15.01 14.42 -15.14
CA ARG A 112 16.27 14.38 -15.90
C ARG A 112 17.50 14.47 -15.00
N ILE A 113 17.45 15.27 -13.95
CA ILE A 113 18.51 15.32 -12.94
C ILE A 113 18.68 13.95 -12.30
N ILE A 114 17.59 13.32 -11.86
CA ILE A 114 17.62 11.99 -11.22
C ILE A 114 18.18 10.93 -12.17
N GLU A 115 17.71 10.87 -13.42
CA GLU A 115 18.20 9.90 -14.42
C GLU A 115 19.71 10.02 -14.67
N VAL A 116 20.19 11.26 -14.85
CA VAL A 116 21.60 11.53 -15.14
C VAL A 116 22.46 11.30 -13.90
N ALA A 117 22.02 11.76 -12.73
CA ALA A 117 22.74 11.59 -11.47
C ALA A 117 22.85 10.12 -11.07
N ALA A 118 21.77 9.35 -11.23
CA ALA A 118 21.77 7.91 -11.03
C ALA A 118 22.71 7.20 -12.01
N SER A 119 22.67 7.56 -13.30
CA SER A 119 23.57 7.03 -14.32
C SER A 119 25.04 7.37 -14.03
N THR A 120 25.30 8.56 -13.48
CA THR A 120 26.65 9.00 -13.07
C THR A 120 27.15 8.20 -11.88
N ALA A 121 26.30 7.96 -10.87
CA ALA A 121 26.65 7.14 -9.71
C ALA A 121 26.88 5.67 -10.10
N MET A 122 26.09 5.15 -11.05
CA MET A 122 26.23 3.78 -11.57
C MET A 122 27.43 3.56 -12.51
N ALA A 123 28.15 4.62 -12.91
CA ALA A 123 29.27 4.50 -13.85
C ALA A 123 30.38 3.55 -13.34
N ASP A 124 30.49 3.38 -12.02
CA ASP A 124 31.47 2.53 -11.35
C ASP A 124 30.89 1.25 -10.72
N GLY A 125 29.57 1.04 -10.77
CA GLY A 125 28.94 -0.07 -10.06
C GLY A 125 27.44 0.13 -9.81
N ALA A 126 26.93 -0.52 -8.76
CA ALA A 126 25.52 -0.41 -8.37
C ALA A 126 25.28 0.84 -7.50
N LEU A 127 24.04 1.35 -7.53
CA LEU A 127 23.59 2.40 -6.60
C LEU A 127 23.55 1.86 -5.17
N THR A 128 24.16 2.60 -4.25
CA THR A 128 24.07 2.37 -2.80
C THR A 128 23.03 3.30 -2.16
N ASP A 129 22.62 3.01 -0.94
CA ASP A 129 21.69 3.87 -0.19
C ASP A 129 22.25 5.30 0.02
N GLU A 130 23.57 5.42 0.13
CA GLU A 130 24.25 6.70 0.21
C GLU A 130 24.13 7.48 -1.11
N ASP A 131 24.26 6.80 -2.26
CA ASP A 131 24.06 7.43 -3.57
C ASP A 131 22.63 7.94 -3.73
N LEU A 132 21.63 7.15 -3.29
CA LEU A 132 20.22 7.54 -3.33
C LEU A 132 19.96 8.80 -2.50
N THR A 133 20.52 8.85 -1.29
CA THR A 133 20.40 10.01 -0.40
C THR A 133 21.07 11.25 -1.02
N ARG A 134 22.26 11.07 -1.62
CA ARG A 134 22.99 12.15 -2.29
C ARG A 134 22.26 12.68 -3.53
N ILE A 135 21.69 11.79 -4.35
CA ILE A 135 20.90 12.19 -5.52
C ILE A 135 19.65 12.96 -5.08
N ALA A 136 18.98 12.55 -3.99
CA ALA A 136 17.84 13.26 -3.44
C ALA A 136 18.21 14.69 -3.00
N ASP A 137 19.29 14.84 -2.24
CA ASP A 137 19.78 16.15 -1.79
C ASP A 137 20.17 17.05 -2.97
N VAL A 138 20.97 16.53 -3.92
CA VAL A 138 21.39 17.30 -5.09
C VAL A 138 20.18 17.72 -5.93
N THR A 139 19.22 16.83 -6.16
CA THR A 139 18.01 17.15 -6.91
C THR A 139 17.24 18.27 -6.21
N ALA A 140 16.99 18.14 -4.91
CA ALA A 140 16.29 19.15 -4.13
C ALA A 140 17.01 20.51 -4.10
N ARG A 141 18.35 20.51 -4.05
CA ARG A 141 19.15 21.74 -4.07
C ARG A 141 19.13 22.43 -5.43
N VAL A 142 19.04 21.68 -6.52
CA VAL A 142 19.06 22.24 -7.89
C VAL A 142 17.67 22.67 -8.33
N THR A 143 16.61 21.92 -7.99
CA THR A 143 15.24 22.20 -8.43
C THR A 143 14.38 22.91 -7.39
N GLY A 144 14.76 22.87 -6.11
CA GLY A 144 13.90 23.28 -5.01
C GLY A 144 12.79 22.28 -4.69
N GLU A 145 12.71 21.16 -5.39
CA GLU A 145 11.68 20.12 -5.21
C GLU A 145 12.21 19.00 -4.31
N PRO A 146 11.58 18.72 -3.16
CA PRO A 146 11.98 17.58 -2.34
C PRO A 146 11.69 16.28 -3.08
N CYS A 147 12.67 15.37 -3.09
CA CYS A 147 12.58 14.08 -3.77
C CYS A 147 12.67 12.94 -2.74
N ASP A 148 11.77 11.96 -2.83
CA ASP A 148 11.84 10.74 -2.02
C ASP A 148 12.87 9.77 -2.65
N PRO A 149 13.78 9.15 -1.86
CA PRO A 149 14.63 8.07 -2.34
C PRO A 149 13.89 6.95 -3.10
N ALA A 150 12.62 6.68 -2.78
CA ALA A 150 11.79 5.70 -3.50
C ALA A 150 11.53 6.10 -4.96
N ASP A 151 11.31 7.40 -5.23
CA ASP A 151 11.11 7.91 -6.59
C ASP A 151 12.39 7.78 -7.42
N ILE A 152 13.55 7.96 -6.77
CA ILE A 152 14.87 7.79 -7.40
C ILE A 152 15.06 6.34 -7.82
N VAL A 153 14.69 5.38 -6.97
CA VAL A 153 14.79 3.95 -7.31
C VAL A 153 13.90 3.59 -8.49
N ASP A 154 12.67 4.10 -8.57
CA ASP A 154 11.77 3.85 -9.70
C ASP A 154 12.31 4.46 -11.01
N ILE A 155 12.77 5.72 -10.97
CA ILE A 155 13.32 6.43 -12.14
C ILE A 155 14.64 5.79 -12.58
N ALA A 156 15.56 5.52 -11.65
CA ALA A 156 16.84 4.87 -11.94
C ALA A 156 16.65 3.41 -12.38
N GLY A 157 15.64 2.72 -11.84
CA GLY A 157 15.26 1.37 -12.24
C GLY A 157 14.84 1.29 -13.71
N LYS A 158 14.09 2.28 -14.19
CA LYS A 158 13.70 2.42 -15.60
C LYS A 158 14.86 2.79 -16.52
N ALA A 159 15.89 3.44 -15.96
CA ALA A 159 17.12 3.79 -16.68
C ALA A 159 18.17 2.67 -16.73
N ARG A 160 17.89 1.47 -16.17
CA ARG A 160 18.87 0.37 -16.09
C ARG A 160 19.28 -0.15 -17.48
N GLY A 161 20.53 0.15 -17.83
CA GLY A 161 21.29 -0.37 -18.96
C GLY A 161 22.62 0.38 -19.06
N THR A 162 23.65 -0.22 -19.68
CA THR A 162 24.89 0.51 -19.99
C THR A 162 24.52 1.70 -20.89
N VAL A 163 24.60 2.92 -20.35
CA VAL A 163 24.26 4.17 -21.06
C VAL A 163 25.07 4.24 -22.35
N LYS A 164 24.41 4.11 -23.49
CA LYS A 164 25.02 4.24 -24.81
C LYS A 164 25.09 5.73 -25.17
N THR A 165 25.97 6.08 -26.12
CA THR A 165 26.10 7.45 -26.64
C THR A 165 24.79 8.07 -27.15
N LYS A 166 23.82 7.26 -27.57
CA LYS A 166 22.46 7.72 -27.96
C LYS A 166 21.63 8.20 -26.77
N ASP A 167 21.89 7.68 -25.58
CA ASP A 167 21.13 7.98 -24.36
C ASP A 167 21.53 9.36 -23.79
N PHE A 168 22.76 9.82 -24.02
CA PHE A 168 23.16 11.17 -23.59
C PHE A 168 22.37 12.30 -24.28
N LYS A 169 21.98 12.12 -25.55
CA LYS A 169 21.12 13.09 -26.25
C LYS A 169 19.68 13.05 -25.77
N SER A 170 19.19 11.89 -25.28
CA SER A 170 17.83 11.79 -24.76
C SER A 170 17.66 12.55 -23.45
N PHE A 171 18.72 12.63 -22.62
CA PHE A 171 18.74 13.45 -21.41
C PHE A 171 18.55 14.95 -21.70
N ALA A 172 19.02 15.43 -22.86
CA ALA A 172 18.87 16.83 -23.27
C ALA A 172 17.50 17.16 -23.88
N LYS A 173 16.68 16.14 -24.21
CA LYS A 173 15.46 16.30 -24.99
C LYS A 173 14.39 17.01 -24.18
N GLY A 174 13.90 18.14 -24.71
CA GLY A 174 12.86 18.96 -24.08
C GLY A 174 13.38 19.92 -23.01
N LEU A 175 14.71 20.02 -22.82
CA LEU A 175 15.34 20.96 -21.91
C LEU A 175 15.82 22.20 -22.65
N ASP A 176 15.63 23.38 -22.05
CA ASP A 176 16.29 24.61 -22.48
C ASP A 176 17.78 24.63 -22.07
N THR A 177 18.51 25.67 -22.46
CA THR A 177 19.95 25.79 -22.16
C THR A 177 20.22 25.82 -20.66
N GLN A 178 19.42 26.56 -19.89
CA GLN A 178 19.58 26.67 -18.44
C GLN A 178 19.34 25.33 -17.73
N SER A 179 18.31 24.59 -18.15
CA SER A 179 17.99 23.27 -17.61
C SER A 179 19.08 22.25 -17.93
N LYS A 180 19.69 22.32 -19.12
CA LYS A 180 20.85 21.47 -19.46
C LYS A 180 22.04 21.76 -18.56
N GLU A 181 22.31 23.03 -18.26
CA GLU A 181 23.36 23.43 -17.32
C GLU A 181 23.08 22.92 -15.90
N GLN A 182 21.83 23.01 -15.44
CA GLN A 182 21.40 22.48 -14.13
C GLN A 182 21.56 20.96 -14.04
N VAL A 183 21.17 20.22 -15.08
CA VAL A 183 21.36 18.76 -15.15
C VAL A 183 22.85 18.41 -15.13
N LEU A 184 23.68 19.12 -15.90
CA LEU A 184 25.12 18.90 -15.90
C LEU A 184 25.75 19.21 -14.55
N ARG A 185 25.32 20.29 -13.88
CA ARG A 185 25.77 20.68 -12.55
C ARG A 185 25.42 19.63 -11.50
N ALA A 186 24.19 19.10 -11.54
CA ALA A 186 23.78 18.02 -10.64
C ALA A 186 24.63 16.76 -10.82
N ALA A 187 24.90 16.37 -12.08
CA ALA A 187 25.76 15.24 -12.39
C ALA A 187 27.18 15.43 -11.83
N MET A 188 27.75 16.63 -11.95
CA MET A 188 29.06 16.96 -11.39
C MET A 188 29.07 16.90 -9.87
N MET A 189 28.04 17.43 -9.20
CA MET A 189 27.92 17.37 -7.74
C MET A 189 27.93 15.93 -7.23
N VAL A 190 27.20 15.03 -7.88
CA VAL A 190 27.19 13.60 -7.54
C VAL A 190 28.53 12.93 -7.88
N ALA A 191 29.14 13.27 -9.02
CA ALA A 191 30.44 12.73 -9.40
C ALA A 191 31.57 13.09 -8.42
N MET A 192 31.52 14.31 -7.86
CA MET A 192 32.52 14.84 -6.92
C MET A 192 32.25 14.50 -5.46
N ALA A 193 31.07 13.99 -5.11
CA ALA A 193 30.69 13.68 -3.73
C ALA A 193 31.55 12.54 -3.14
N ASP A 194 31.98 11.61 -3.98
CA ASP A 194 32.88 10.54 -3.55
C ASP A 194 34.33 11.01 -3.62
N ARG A 195 35.14 10.63 -2.61
CA ARG A 195 36.58 10.94 -2.52
C ARG A 195 37.44 10.36 -3.67
N SER A 196 36.82 9.72 -4.65
CA SER A 196 37.47 9.24 -5.87
C SER A 196 36.71 9.77 -7.09
N PHE A 197 37.19 10.88 -7.64
CA PHE A 197 36.76 11.39 -8.94
C PHE A 197 37.32 10.49 -10.04
N ARG A 198 36.76 9.28 -10.15
CA ARG A 198 37.26 8.21 -11.03
C ARG A 198 37.14 8.60 -12.50
N GLN A 199 38.07 8.10 -13.31
CA GLN A 199 38.19 8.43 -14.74
C GLN A 199 36.91 8.13 -15.55
N THR A 200 36.16 7.12 -15.13
CA THR A 200 34.81 6.73 -15.62
C THR A 200 33.77 7.83 -15.43
N LYS A 201 33.66 8.41 -14.22
CA LYS A 201 32.77 9.54 -13.93
C LYS A 201 33.19 10.79 -14.69
N ILE A 202 34.49 11.05 -14.82
CA ILE A 202 35.03 12.15 -15.65
C ILE A 202 34.62 11.97 -17.12
N ALA A 203 34.80 10.76 -17.66
CA ALA A 203 34.43 10.43 -19.03
C ALA A 203 32.92 10.58 -19.25
N PHE A 204 32.09 10.16 -18.28
CA PHE A 204 30.64 10.35 -18.32
C PHE A 204 30.27 11.83 -18.41
N ILE A 205 30.81 12.68 -17.54
CA ILE A 205 30.57 14.13 -17.55
C ILE A 205 31.07 14.78 -18.86
N ALA A 206 32.19 14.33 -19.39
CA ALA A 206 32.71 14.80 -20.68
C ALA A 206 31.78 14.42 -21.85
N GLN A 207 31.23 13.22 -21.87
CA GLN A 207 30.28 12.79 -22.89
C GLN A 207 28.93 13.53 -22.76
N LEU A 208 28.46 13.73 -21.52
CA LEU A 208 27.23 14.46 -21.24
C LEU A 208 27.33 15.93 -21.67
N SER A 209 28.40 16.63 -21.31
CA SER A 209 28.63 18.03 -21.74
C SER A 209 28.70 18.16 -23.26
N LYS A 210 29.38 17.22 -23.94
CA LYS A 210 29.40 17.16 -25.41
C LYS A 210 28.00 16.95 -26.01
N ALA A 211 27.19 16.07 -25.42
CA ALA A 211 25.81 15.84 -25.87
C ALA A 211 24.90 17.05 -25.65
N PHE A 212 25.18 17.84 -24.61
CA PHE A 212 24.41 19.05 -24.27
C PHE A 212 24.89 20.29 -25.03
N ASN A 213 25.97 20.18 -25.81
CA ASN A 213 26.64 21.29 -26.49
C ASN A 213 27.13 22.37 -25.52
N ILE A 214 27.62 21.96 -24.34
CA ILE A 214 28.19 22.86 -23.32
C ILE A 214 29.73 22.83 -23.45
N SER A 215 30.34 24.00 -23.64
CA SER A 215 31.78 24.11 -23.83
C SER A 215 32.57 23.71 -22.56
N PRO A 216 33.84 23.27 -22.68
CA PRO A 216 34.70 22.99 -21.54
C PRO A 216 34.83 24.18 -20.57
N GLU A 217 34.96 25.39 -21.09
CA GLU A 217 35.10 26.63 -20.32
C GLU A 217 33.83 26.91 -19.51
N ARG A 218 32.66 26.76 -20.15
CA ARG A 218 31.36 26.91 -19.49
C ARG A 218 31.15 25.89 -18.39
N ARG A 219 31.60 24.65 -18.61
CA ARG A 219 31.58 23.57 -17.60
C ARG A 219 32.44 23.89 -16.38
N THR A 220 33.63 24.45 -16.58
CA THR A 220 34.49 24.89 -15.46
C THR A 220 33.84 26.03 -14.69
N ALA A 221 33.19 26.98 -15.37
CA ALA A 221 32.43 28.05 -14.72
C ALA A 221 31.27 27.52 -13.84
N LEU A 222 30.56 26.48 -14.30
CA LEU A 222 29.50 25.83 -13.52
C LEU A 222 30.01 25.20 -12.21
N LEU A 223 31.27 24.76 -12.17
CA LEU A 223 31.90 24.23 -10.94
C LEU A 223 32.21 25.33 -9.93
N HIS A 224 32.60 26.51 -10.39
CA HIS A 224 32.96 27.64 -9.53
C HIS A 224 31.77 28.54 -9.16
N GLY A 225 30.57 28.24 -9.68
CA GLY A 225 29.36 29.05 -9.44
C GLY A 225 29.41 30.44 -10.07
N SER A 226 30.35 30.68 -10.99
CA SER A 226 30.54 31.96 -11.66
C SER A 226 29.75 32.00 -12.97
N ALA A 227 28.94 33.04 -13.15
CA ALA A 227 28.29 33.33 -14.41
C ALA A 227 29.34 33.79 -15.43
N VAL A 228 29.62 32.97 -16.45
CA VAL A 228 30.29 33.44 -17.66
C VAL A 228 29.18 33.91 -18.63
N PRO A 229 29.29 35.05 -19.33
CA PRO A 229 28.30 35.38 -20.36
C PRO A 229 28.31 34.30 -21.45
N ALA A 230 27.11 33.98 -21.95
CA ALA A 230 26.91 33.03 -23.05
C ALA A 230 27.52 33.55 -24.37
#